data_AF-A0A4U5V5Y9-F1
#
_entry.id   AF-A0A4U5V5Y9-F1
#
_cell.length_a   1.000
_cell.length_b   1.000
_cell.length_c   1.000
_cell.angle_alpha   90.00
_cell.angle_beta   90.00
_cell.angle_gamma   90.00
#
_symmetry.space_group_name_H-M   'P 1'
#
loop_
_entity.id
_entity.type
_entity.pdbx_description
1 polymer ?
#
loop_
_entity_poly.entity_id
_entity_poly.type
_entity_poly.pdbx_seq_one_letter_code
_entity_poly.pdbx_strand_id
1 'polypeptide(L)'
;MREASSLSYFYPVVHFDRSVTGAEGAVFSKSVETPHVRAEPFKELRLESPTRSLLMEAPKGIQILAEAGDIQAICRNELRLESKDGEISLDARRIRLMRLPEGKASTSSSSSGTRQTVYEVCVCPNGRLFLSQAGTGSTCQISNNVCL
;
A
#
# COMPACT_ATOMS: atom_id res chain seq x y z
N MET A 1 -7.40 36.77 -13.69
CA MET A 1 -7.01 35.44 -13.17
C MET A 1 -7.24 34.42 -14.28
N ARG A 2 -6.35 33.46 -14.48
CA ARG A 2 -6.54 32.26 -15.31
C ARG A 2 -5.79 31.12 -14.65
N GLU A 3 -6.45 29.98 -14.44
CA GLU A 3 -5.77 28.75 -14.06
C GLU A 3 -4.96 28.21 -15.24
N ALA A 4 -3.84 27.56 -14.93
CA ALA A 4 -3.00 26.85 -15.88
C ALA A 4 -2.69 25.47 -15.31
N SER A 5 -3.58 24.51 -15.57
CA SER A 5 -3.52 23.13 -15.06
C SER A 5 -2.34 22.37 -15.66
N SER A 6 -1.16 22.52 -15.04
CA SER A 6 0.08 21.90 -15.50
C SER A 6 0.13 20.41 -15.13
N LEU A 7 -0.43 19.56 -15.99
CA LEU A 7 -0.23 18.11 -15.94
C LEU A 7 1.22 17.79 -16.31
N SER A 8 2.05 17.52 -15.30
CA SER A 8 3.46 17.14 -15.49
C SER A 8 3.59 15.65 -15.78
N TYR A 9 3.48 15.28 -17.06
CA TYR A 9 3.71 13.91 -17.54
C TYR A 9 5.16 13.46 -17.29
N PHE A 10 5.34 12.40 -16.50
CA PHE A 10 6.61 11.73 -16.33
C PHE A 10 6.82 10.68 -17.44
N TYR A 11 7.18 11.15 -18.63
CA TYR A 11 8.05 10.34 -19.47
C TYR A 11 9.35 10.08 -18.66
N PRO A 12 9.91 8.86 -18.65
CA PRO A 12 10.85 8.41 -17.61
C PRO A 12 12.23 9.03 -17.81
N VAL A 13 12.52 10.14 -17.09
CA VAL A 13 13.50 11.17 -17.55
C VAL A 13 14.98 10.60 -17.34
N VAL A 14 16.21 11.12 -17.05
CA VAL A 14 17.07 12.33 -16.76
C VAL A 14 18.59 12.13 -17.15
N HIS A 15 19.05 12.42 -18.40
CA HIS A 15 20.34 12.01 -19.03
C HIS A 15 21.63 12.62 -18.44
N PHE A 16 22.67 11.79 -18.29
CA PHE A 16 23.86 12.14 -17.49
C PHE A 16 25.11 11.37 -17.95
N ASP A 17 26.05 12.04 -18.62
CA ASP A 17 27.40 11.54 -18.95
C ASP A 17 28.49 12.27 -18.15
N ARG A 18 28.14 12.78 -16.96
CA ARG A 18 29.07 13.46 -16.05
C ARG A 18 28.50 13.50 -14.63
N SER A 19 29.26 13.01 -13.65
CA SER A 19 28.90 13.10 -12.24
C SER A 19 28.90 14.56 -11.76
N VAL A 20 27.73 15.12 -11.40
CA VAL A 20 27.65 16.40 -10.70
C VAL A 20 27.93 16.17 -9.21
N THR A 21 29.22 16.11 -8.87
CA THR A 21 29.71 16.15 -7.50
C THR A 21 29.76 17.60 -7.00
N GLY A 22 28.59 18.15 -6.70
CA GLY A 22 28.45 19.41 -5.96
C GLY A 22 28.07 19.14 -4.51
N ALA A 23 28.69 19.84 -3.55
CA ALA A 23 28.41 19.66 -2.11
C ALA A 23 26.94 19.97 -1.74
N GLU A 24 26.30 20.87 -2.51
CA GLU A 24 24.89 21.28 -2.39
C GLU A 24 23.95 20.49 -3.33
N GLY A 25 24.44 19.46 -4.02
CA GLY A 25 23.68 18.70 -5.02
C GLY A 25 23.51 19.40 -6.37
N ALA A 26 22.37 19.18 -7.04
CA ALA A 26 22.07 19.69 -8.37
C ALA A 26 20.58 20.05 -8.53
N VAL A 27 20.29 21.19 -9.15
CA VAL A 27 18.91 21.64 -9.42
C VAL A 27 18.63 21.60 -10.92
N PHE A 28 17.64 20.80 -11.32
CA PHE A 28 17.20 20.69 -12.70
C PHE A 28 15.93 21.52 -12.93
N SER A 29 15.98 22.47 -13.87
CA SER A 29 14.83 23.31 -14.24
C SER A 29 13.85 22.64 -15.23
N LYS A 30 14.17 21.41 -15.65
CA LYS A 30 13.44 20.58 -16.63
C LYS A 30 13.76 19.10 -16.40
N SER A 31 13.04 18.23 -17.10
CA SER A 31 13.40 16.82 -17.34
C SER A 31 14.47 16.66 -18.46
N VAL A 32 15.17 15.51 -18.54
CA VAL A 32 16.17 15.01 -19.57
C VAL A 32 16.08 13.44 -19.61
N GLU A 33 16.85 12.56 -20.28
CA GLU A 33 16.60 11.06 -20.38
C GLU A 33 17.61 10.01 -19.79
N THR A 34 17.30 9.13 -18.81
CA THR A 34 18.29 8.28 -18.04
C THR A 34 18.06 6.77 -18.12
N PRO A 35 19.13 5.95 -18.17
CA PRO A 35 19.02 4.50 -18.08
C PRO A 35 19.05 3.95 -16.63
N HIS A 36 19.61 4.68 -15.66
CA HIS A 36 19.81 4.17 -14.29
C HIS A 36 19.92 5.28 -13.24
N VAL A 37 19.39 5.03 -12.05
CA VAL A 37 19.53 5.90 -10.86
C VAL A 37 20.01 5.04 -9.69
N ARG A 38 21.06 5.48 -9.00
CA ARG A 38 21.70 4.74 -7.90
C ARG A 38 22.29 5.72 -6.88
N ALA A 39 22.25 5.36 -5.60
CA ALA A 39 23.03 6.05 -4.57
C ALA A 39 24.52 5.66 -4.62
N GLU A 40 25.37 6.48 -3.98
CA GLU A 40 26.75 6.10 -3.67
C GLU A 40 26.81 4.85 -2.78
N PRO A 41 27.93 4.10 -2.79
CA PRO A 41 28.14 3.00 -1.86
C PRO A 41 27.89 3.42 -0.41
N PHE A 42 27.16 2.59 0.33
CA PHE A 42 26.77 2.80 1.74
C PHE A 42 25.88 4.03 2.03
N LYS A 43 25.33 4.70 1.00
CA LYS A 43 24.28 5.72 1.15
C LYS A 43 22.90 5.21 0.71
N GLU A 44 21.85 5.77 1.27
CA GLU A 44 20.45 5.52 0.87
C GLU A 44 20.10 6.25 -0.44
N LEU A 45 19.30 5.62 -1.31
CA LEU A 45 18.69 6.29 -2.46
C LEU A 45 17.32 6.82 -2.05
N ARG A 46 17.24 8.11 -1.72
CA ARG A 46 15.98 8.78 -1.37
C ARG A 46 15.39 9.54 -2.55
N LEU A 47 14.12 9.27 -2.80
CA LEU A 47 13.27 10.03 -3.72
C LEU A 47 12.14 10.63 -2.87
N GLU A 48 12.07 11.96 -2.79
CA GLU A 48 11.19 12.67 -1.86
C GLU A 48 10.49 13.83 -2.57
N SER A 49 9.23 14.10 -2.21
CA SER A 49 8.46 15.22 -2.74
C SER A 49 7.82 16.00 -1.58
N PRO A 50 8.55 16.94 -0.94
CA PRO A 50 8.09 17.56 0.31
C PRO A 50 6.84 18.44 0.18
N THR A 51 6.48 18.85 -1.04
CA THR A 51 5.41 19.83 -1.31
C THR A 51 4.31 19.31 -2.24
N ARG A 52 4.45 18.10 -2.80
CA ARG A 52 3.56 17.52 -3.81
C ARG A 52 3.53 15.98 -3.68
N SER A 53 3.00 15.28 -4.68
CA SER A 53 3.15 13.84 -4.84
C SER A 53 4.52 13.47 -5.42
N LEU A 54 4.92 12.22 -5.22
CA LEU A 54 5.87 11.51 -6.07
C LEU A 54 5.05 10.60 -6.99
N LEU A 55 5.33 10.61 -8.29
CA LEU A 55 4.66 9.77 -9.29
C LEU A 55 5.69 8.86 -9.95
N MET A 56 5.32 7.59 -10.14
CA MET A 56 6.11 6.61 -10.87
C MET A 56 5.17 5.86 -11.81
N GLU A 57 5.43 5.94 -13.11
CA GLU A 57 4.63 5.32 -14.17
C GLU A 57 5.59 4.59 -15.12
N ALA A 58 5.21 3.39 -15.57
CA ALA A 58 6.03 2.60 -16.49
C ALA A 58 5.15 1.76 -17.43
N PRO A 59 5.23 1.94 -18.77
CA PRO A 59 4.42 1.19 -19.73
C PRO A 59 4.62 -0.34 -19.73
N LYS A 60 5.72 -0.82 -19.12
CA LYS A 60 6.04 -2.25 -18.96
C LYS A 60 5.78 -2.77 -17.54
N GLY A 61 5.15 -1.96 -16.68
CA GLY A 61 5.00 -2.24 -15.25
C GLY A 61 6.20 -1.77 -14.41
N ILE A 62 5.99 -1.74 -13.09
CA ILE A 62 6.99 -1.34 -12.08
C ILE A 62 7.24 -2.56 -11.19
N GLN A 63 8.51 -2.86 -10.92
CA GLN A 63 8.90 -3.92 -9.99
C GLN A 63 9.70 -3.31 -8.84
N ILE A 64 9.28 -3.57 -7.61
CA ILE A 64 9.97 -3.15 -6.39
C ILE A 64 10.52 -4.41 -5.73
N LEU A 65 11.84 -4.48 -5.59
CA LEU A 65 12.57 -5.64 -5.05
C LEU A 65 13.50 -5.19 -3.93
N ALA A 66 13.57 -5.98 -2.86
CA ALA A 66 14.59 -5.89 -1.83
C ALA A 66 15.32 -7.24 -1.77
N GLU A 67 16.51 -7.33 -2.35
CA GLU A 67 17.34 -8.54 -2.31
C GLU A 67 17.82 -8.87 -0.88
N ALA A 68 17.93 -7.84 -0.05
CA ALA A 68 18.16 -7.92 1.39
C ALA A 68 17.39 -6.80 2.10
N GLY A 69 16.95 -7.06 3.34
CA GLY A 69 16.07 -6.14 4.10
C GLY A 69 14.59 -6.41 3.83
N ASP A 70 13.77 -5.39 4.04
CA ASP A 70 12.30 -5.44 3.94
C ASP A 70 11.72 -4.24 3.18
N ILE A 71 10.51 -4.40 2.65
CA ILE A 71 9.75 -3.34 1.96
C ILE A 71 8.66 -2.84 2.90
N GLN A 72 8.77 -1.58 3.35
CA GLN A 72 7.78 -0.94 4.20
C GLN A 72 6.99 0.12 3.43
N ALA A 73 5.67 -0.02 3.39
CA ALA A 73 4.75 1.00 2.87
C ALA A 73 3.96 1.60 4.04
N ILE A 74 4.14 2.90 4.31
CA ILE A 74 3.51 3.61 5.43
C ILE A 74 2.78 4.84 4.88
N CYS A 75 1.49 4.97 5.20
CA CYS A 75 0.65 6.08 4.74
C CYS A 75 -0.10 6.72 5.89
N ARG A 76 -0.23 8.06 5.88
CA ARG A 76 -0.88 8.83 6.96
C ARG A 76 -2.41 8.76 6.93
N ASN A 77 -3.01 8.54 5.75
CA ASN A 77 -4.45 8.60 5.54
C ASN A 77 -5.00 7.32 4.90
N GLU A 78 -4.57 7.05 3.67
CA GLU A 78 -5.04 5.92 2.86
C GLU A 78 -3.86 5.26 2.15
N LEU A 79 -3.92 3.94 2.01
CA LEU A 79 -3.07 3.14 1.12
C LEU A 79 -4.01 2.36 0.20
N ARG A 80 -4.05 2.75 -1.07
CA ARG A 80 -4.93 2.14 -2.09
C ARG A 80 -4.11 1.22 -2.99
N LEU A 81 -4.47 -0.05 -2.99
CA LEU A 81 -3.99 -1.05 -3.95
C LEU A 81 -5.17 -1.40 -4.87
N GLU A 82 -4.95 -1.34 -6.18
CA GLU A 82 -6.00 -1.49 -7.19
C GLU A 82 -5.44 -2.24 -8.41
N SER A 83 -6.20 -3.22 -8.89
CA SER A 83 -5.95 -3.94 -10.13
C SER A 83 -7.21 -3.85 -10.99
N LYS A 84 -7.07 -3.48 -12.27
CA LYS A 84 -8.22 -3.20 -13.14
C LYS A 84 -8.69 -4.44 -13.90
N ASP A 85 -7.74 -5.18 -14.44
CA ASP A 85 -7.95 -6.30 -15.37
C ASP A 85 -7.31 -7.61 -14.85
N GLY A 86 -6.92 -7.65 -13.57
CA GLY A 86 -6.23 -8.76 -12.93
C GLY A 86 -6.48 -8.83 -11.42
N GLU A 87 -5.65 -9.57 -10.70
CA GLU A 87 -5.78 -9.80 -9.25
C GLU A 87 -4.80 -8.97 -8.40
N ILE A 88 -4.93 -9.07 -7.08
CA ILE A 88 -3.96 -8.62 -6.08
C ILE A 88 -3.62 -9.84 -5.22
N SER A 89 -2.54 -10.55 -5.54
CA SER A 89 -2.08 -11.71 -4.78
C SER A 89 -1.14 -11.30 -3.64
N LEU A 90 -1.30 -11.97 -2.50
CA LEU A 90 -0.49 -11.76 -1.29
C LEU A 90 0.09 -13.11 -0.85
N ASP A 91 1.22 -13.52 -1.42
CA ASP A 91 1.93 -14.74 -0.99
C ASP A 91 2.88 -14.43 0.18
N ALA A 92 2.55 -14.93 1.37
CA ALA A 92 3.40 -14.85 2.54
C ALA A 92 3.05 -15.94 3.56
N ARG A 93 4.06 -16.46 4.28
CA ARG A 93 3.87 -17.43 5.38
C ARG A 93 2.97 -16.93 6.52
N ARG A 94 2.77 -15.61 6.65
CA ARG A 94 1.86 -14.97 7.62
C ARG A 94 1.39 -13.62 7.05
N ILE A 95 0.09 -13.45 6.90
CA ILE A 95 -0.56 -12.16 6.59
C ILE A 95 -1.23 -11.66 7.88
N ARG A 96 -1.18 -10.35 8.16
CA ARG A 96 -1.71 -9.77 9.41
C ARG A 96 -2.58 -8.54 9.15
N LEU A 97 -3.89 -8.76 9.04
CA LEU A 97 -4.90 -7.70 9.03
C LEU A 97 -5.16 -7.24 10.48
N MET A 98 -4.50 -6.16 10.89
CA MET A 98 -4.57 -5.64 12.27
C MET A 98 -5.78 -4.71 12.45
N ARG A 99 -6.43 -4.78 13.63
CA ARG A 99 -7.62 -3.98 14.01
C ARG A 99 -8.87 -4.23 13.15
N LEU A 100 -9.06 -5.46 12.66
CA LEU A 100 -10.38 -5.86 12.16
C LEU A 100 -11.42 -5.77 13.30
N PRO A 101 -12.63 -5.23 13.05
CA PRO A 101 -13.69 -5.16 14.05
C PRO A 101 -14.28 -6.55 14.32
N GLU A 102 -14.71 -6.79 15.56
CA GLU A 102 -15.45 -8.01 15.93
C GLU A 102 -16.96 -7.81 15.70
N GLY A 103 -17.56 -8.69 14.90
CA GLY A 103 -19.00 -8.75 14.69
C GLY A 103 -19.68 -9.40 15.90
N LYS A 104 -20.61 -8.67 16.53
CA LYS A 104 -21.44 -9.24 17.60
C LYS A 104 -22.53 -10.12 16.98
N ALA A 105 -22.41 -11.43 17.15
CA ALA A 105 -23.49 -12.37 16.86
C ALA A 105 -24.72 -12.07 17.73
N SER A 106 -25.89 -11.99 17.12
CA SER A 106 -27.15 -11.65 17.81
C SER A 106 -27.69 -12.85 18.60
N THR A 107 -27.27 -12.95 19.87
CA THR A 107 -27.97 -13.64 20.97
C THR A 107 -28.38 -15.11 20.73
N SER A 108 -27.45 -16.07 20.88
CA SER A 108 -27.80 -17.48 21.20
C SER A 108 -26.67 -18.39 21.74
N SER A 109 -25.67 -17.87 22.46
CA SER A 109 -24.70 -18.72 23.18
C SER A 109 -24.12 -18.08 24.45
N SER A 110 -24.91 -18.08 25.53
CA SER A 110 -24.41 -17.86 26.89
C SER A 110 -23.68 -19.11 27.41
N SER A 111 -22.49 -19.40 26.86
CA SER A 111 -21.67 -20.56 27.23
C SER A 111 -20.33 -20.13 27.83
N SER A 112 -20.19 -20.37 29.13
CA SER A 112 -19.03 -20.05 29.97
C SER A 112 -17.68 -20.57 29.45
N GLY A 113 -16.61 -19.85 29.77
CA GLY A 113 -15.39 -20.50 30.28
C GLY A 113 -14.23 -20.75 29.31
N THR A 114 -14.36 -20.56 28.00
CA THR A 114 -13.21 -20.73 27.07
C THR A 114 -12.97 -19.49 26.20
N ARG A 115 -11.72 -19.02 26.17
CA ARG A 115 -11.26 -18.03 25.19
C ARG A 115 -11.03 -18.74 23.87
N GLN A 116 -12.02 -18.73 22.97
CA GLN A 116 -11.84 -19.22 21.61
C GLN A 116 -10.77 -18.37 20.91
N THR A 117 -9.75 -19.03 20.36
CA THR A 117 -8.58 -18.38 19.73
C THR A 117 -8.65 -18.38 18.20
N VAL A 118 -9.72 -18.95 17.63
CA VAL A 118 -9.94 -19.11 16.19
C VAL A 118 -11.15 -18.27 15.78
N TYR A 119 -11.01 -17.55 14.68
CA TYR A 119 -11.99 -16.61 14.17
C TYR A 119 -12.20 -16.82 12.67
N GLU A 120 -13.42 -16.61 12.20
CA GLU A 120 -13.74 -16.47 10.78
C GLU A 120 -13.56 -15.01 10.34
N VAL A 121 -13.09 -14.80 9.11
CA VAL A 121 -13.04 -13.47 8.49
C VAL A 121 -14.22 -13.34 7.53
N CYS A 122 -15.13 -12.45 7.86
CA CYS A 122 -16.38 -12.23 7.14
C CYS A 122 -16.30 -10.95 6.30
N VAL A 123 -16.97 -10.93 5.14
CA VAL A 123 -16.98 -9.80 4.21
C VAL A 123 -18.39 -9.20 4.12
N CYS A 124 -18.54 -7.92 4.45
CA CYS A 124 -19.77 -7.17 4.22
C CYS A 124 -19.98 -6.92 2.71
N PRO A 125 -21.23 -6.76 2.21
CA PRO A 125 -21.49 -6.43 0.80
C PRO A 125 -20.83 -5.13 0.28
N ASN A 126 -20.36 -4.26 1.19
CA ASN A 126 -19.61 -3.04 0.85
C ASN A 126 -18.08 -3.19 0.94
N GLY A 127 -17.55 -4.42 1.05
CA GLY A 127 -16.12 -4.72 1.09
C GLY A 127 -15.44 -4.59 2.46
N ARG A 128 -16.14 -4.16 3.52
CA ARG A 128 -15.58 -4.18 4.89
C ARG A 128 -15.38 -5.60 5.39
N LEU A 129 -14.21 -5.85 6.00
CA LEU A 129 -13.86 -7.11 6.65
C LEU A 129 -14.13 -7.04 8.16
N PHE A 130 -14.61 -8.14 8.75
CA PHE A 130 -14.81 -8.26 10.20
C PHE A 130 -14.53 -9.68 10.70
N LEU A 131 -14.30 -9.81 12.01
CA LEU A 131 -14.06 -11.08 12.69
C LEU A 131 -15.35 -11.63 13.29
N SER A 132 -15.58 -12.94 13.16
CA SER A 132 -16.59 -13.67 13.91
C SER A 132 -15.96 -14.85 14.66
N GLN A 133 -16.58 -15.32 15.75
CA GLN A 133 -16.07 -16.46 16.53
C GLN A 133 -16.25 -17.76 15.73
N ALA A 134 -15.19 -18.55 15.53
CA ALA A 134 -15.28 -19.76 14.71
C ALA A 134 -16.11 -20.87 15.39
N GLY A 135 -17.09 -21.41 14.66
CA GLY A 135 -18.00 -22.47 15.14
C GLY A 135 -17.75 -23.83 14.50
N THR A 136 -18.72 -24.74 14.66
CA THR A 136 -18.79 -26.02 13.90
C THR A 136 -19.35 -25.85 12.49
N GLY A 137 -19.74 -24.62 12.13
CA GLY A 137 -20.17 -24.15 10.82
C GLY A 137 -20.12 -22.61 10.82
N SER A 138 -20.25 -21.98 9.65
CA SER A 138 -19.94 -20.56 9.54
C SER A 138 -20.84 -19.67 10.41
N THR A 139 -20.21 -18.73 11.10
CA THR A 139 -20.86 -17.78 12.02
C THR A 139 -20.96 -16.37 11.43
N CYS A 140 -20.60 -16.18 10.16
CA CYS A 140 -20.67 -14.90 9.45
C CYS A 140 -22.12 -14.40 9.25
N GLN A 141 -22.70 -13.80 10.29
CA GLN A 141 -23.97 -13.10 10.23
C GLN A 141 -23.77 -11.59 10.03
N ILE A 142 -24.71 -10.93 9.34
CA ILE A 142 -24.63 -9.50 9.02
C ILE A 142 -24.72 -8.68 10.31
N SER A 143 -23.59 -8.19 10.80
CA SER A 143 -23.55 -7.26 11.92
C SER A 143 -23.81 -5.85 11.41
N ASN A 144 -25.04 -5.36 11.59
CA ASN A 144 -25.43 -4.01 11.15
C ASN A 144 -24.47 -2.91 11.62
N ASN A 145 -23.95 -3.00 12.85
CA ASN A 145 -23.00 -2.03 13.41
C ASN A 145 -21.62 -2.02 12.70
N VAL A 146 -21.37 -2.94 11.77
CA VAL A 146 -20.11 -3.09 11.03
C VAL A 146 -20.31 -3.04 9.52
N CYS A 147 -21.47 -3.49 9.01
CA CYS A 147 -21.79 -3.49 7.59
C CYS A 147 -22.62 -2.28 7.09
N LEU A 148 -23.26 -1.49 7.98
CA LEU A 148 -23.88 -0.20 7.66
C LEU A 148 -22.82 0.90 7.51
#